data_AF-Q9Y8K0-F1
#
_entry.id   AF-Q9Y8K0-F1
#
_cell.length_a   1.000
_cell.length_b   1.000
_cell.length_c   1.000
_cell.angle_alpha   90.00
_cell.angle_beta   90.00
_cell.angle_gamma   90.00
#
_symmetry.space_group_name_H-M   'P 1'
#
loop_
_entity.id
_entity.type
_entity.pdbx_description
1 polymer ?
#
loop_
_entity_poly.entity_id
_entity_poly.type
_entity_poly.pdbx_seq_one_letter_code
_entity_poly.pdbx_strand_id
1 'polypeptide(L)'
;MEPLISMGVLALIGVAATIAGASEDLESDIGSQSNPNSQVQLAPQMMFPHRIFNKAISGEPPSNALMCSIGAAVATVLISEFTMSPLFALVFGSLIAACVHATFAVTSTMGRCASQSRFKQPIYLDMIRSHITPIMGYAFITTFCILVVSYLMTVVLGHPFPLTMLAFIWGITIGAIGSSTGDVHYGAEREFQQFEFGSGLNASNSGNIVRYAESGLRDGFDNSWFCAKFGGPVTGLAFGMTVFLGSWITTIFDPAKGLGWLSVIAGIVIVFILIIWNWKMEVYARKAYGPYKEDKTEEASA
;
A
#
# COMPACT_ATOMS: atom_id res chain seq x y z
N MET A 1 -0.51 -30.58 -11.86
CA MET A 1 -1.21 -29.62 -12.75
C MET A 1 -0.43 -29.51 -14.05
N GLU A 2 -1.11 -29.32 -15.18
CA GLU A 2 -0.42 -29.01 -16.44
C GLU A 2 0.30 -27.66 -16.33
N PRO A 3 1.55 -27.53 -16.82
CA PRO A 3 2.31 -26.27 -16.72
C PRO A 3 1.56 -25.06 -17.26
N LEU A 4 0.77 -25.23 -18.32
CA LEU A 4 0.00 -24.14 -18.93
C LEU A 4 -1.10 -23.62 -17.99
N ILE A 5 -1.80 -24.51 -17.28
CA ILE A 5 -2.82 -24.12 -16.30
C ILE A 5 -2.16 -23.39 -15.13
N SER A 6 -1.02 -23.88 -14.65
CA SER A 6 -0.27 -23.22 -13.57
C SER A 6 0.20 -21.82 -13.96
N MET A 7 0.68 -21.62 -15.20
CA MET A 7 1.05 -20.31 -15.72
C MET A 7 -0.16 -19.37 -15.88
N GLY A 8 -1.32 -19.89 -16.30
CA GLY A 8 -2.56 -19.10 -16.36
C GLY A 8 -3.02 -18.61 -14.99
N VAL A 9 -2.96 -19.48 -13.98
CA VAL A 9 -3.29 -19.14 -12.58
C VAL A 9 -2.30 -18.12 -12.02
N LEU A 10 -1.01 -18.30 -12.32
CA LEU A 10 0.04 -17.35 -11.94
C LEU A 10 -0.21 -15.95 -12.52
N ALA A 11 -0.61 -15.87 -13.80
CA ALA A 11 -0.95 -14.59 -14.43
C ALA A 11 -2.14 -13.91 -13.73
N LEU A 12 -3.19 -14.68 -13.38
CA LEU A 12 -4.34 -14.15 -12.64
C LEU A 12 -3.96 -13.68 -11.23
N ILE A 13 -3.11 -14.41 -10.53
CA ILE A 13 -2.55 -14.01 -9.23
C ILE A 13 -1.76 -12.71 -9.37
N GLY A 14 -0.90 -12.59 -10.38
CA GLY A 14 -0.13 -11.38 -10.65
C GLY A 14 -1.00 -10.17 -10.93
N VAL A 15 -2.04 -10.32 -11.77
CA VAL A 15 -3.00 -9.25 -12.07
C VAL A 15 -3.80 -8.84 -10.82
N ALA A 16 -4.28 -9.81 -10.04
CA ALA A 16 -4.98 -9.52 -8.79
C ALA A 16 -4.07 -8.77 -7.81
N ALA A 17 -2.81 -9.19 -7.65
CA ALA A 17 -1.84 -8.48 -6.84
C ALA A 17 -1.57 -7.06 -7.36
N THR A 18 -1.49 -6.85 -8.68
CA THR A 18 -1.34 -5.50 -9.24
C THR A 18 -2.52 -4.58 -8.89
N ILE A 19 -3.74 -5.07 -9.04
CA ILE A 19 -4.94 -4.30 -8.68
C ILE A 19 -4.95 -4.02 -7.18
N ALA A 20 -4.62 -5.01 -6.35
CA ALA A 20 -4.56 -4.85 -4.90
C ALA A 20 -3.59 -3.75 -4.49
N GLY A 21 -2.35 -3.80 -5.01
CA GLY A 21 -1.32 -2.82 -4.67
C GLY A 21 -1.72 -1.41 -5.05
N ALA A 22 -2.33 -1.23 -6.22
CA ALA A 22 -2.82 0.08 -6.63
C ALA A 22 -4.00 0.56 -5.77
N SER A 23 -4.94 -0.31 -5.39
CA SER A 23 -6.06 0.10 -4.56
C SER A 23 -5.65 0.38 -3.12
N GLU A 24 -4.71 -0.38 -2.57
CA GLU A 24 -4.20 -0.19 -1.20
C GLU A 24 -3.53 1.17 -1.04
N ASP A 25 -2.68 1.54 -2.00
CA ASP A 25 -2.04 2.85 -2.03
C ASP A 25 -3.07 3.99 -2.00
N LEU A 26 -4.06 3.93 -2.90
CA LEU A 26 -5.08 4.96 -3.00
C LEU A 26 -6.01 5.02 -1.79
N GLU A 27 -6.27 3.88 -1.17
CA GLU A 27 -6.97 3.81 0.12
C GLU A 27 -6.18 4.54 1.21
N SER A 28 -4.87 4.29 1.25
CA SER A 28 -3.94 4.92 2.19
C SER A 28 -3.83 6.42 1.96
N ASP A 29 -3.75 6.89 0.72
CA ASP A 29 -3.67 8.30 0.36
C ASP A 29 -4.91 9.09 0.79
N ILE A 30 -6.10 8.52 0.59
CA ILE A 30 -7.36 9.17 0.97
C ILE A 30 -7.47 9.27 2.49
N GLY A 31 -7.11 8.19 3.20
CA GLY A 31 -7.26 8.14 4.65
C GLY A 31 -6.04 8.59 5.45
N SER A 32 -4.94 8.90 4.78
CA SER A 32 -3.60 9.11 5.33
C SER A 32 -3.21 7.98 6.27
N GLN A 33 -2.85 6.82 5.73
CA GLN A 33 -2.28 5.71 6.50
C GLN A 33 -0.81 5.41 6.25
N SER A 34 -0.28 6.02 5.21
CA SER A 34 1.11 5.97 4.78
C SER A 34 2.08 6.55 5.79
N ASN A 35 3.36 6.27 5.59
CA ASN A 35 4.44 6.78 6.44
C ASN A 35 4.40 8.32 6.58
N PRO A 36 4.08 9.11 5.53
CA PRO A 36 3.94 10.55 5.65
C PRO A 36 2.75 11.00 6.53
N ASN A 37 1.79 10.12 6.85
CA ASN A 37 0.72 10.45 7.81
C ASN A 37 1.23 10.84 9.20
N SER A 38 2.45 10.43 9.59
CA SER A 38 3.09 10.97 10.81
C SER A 38 3.17 12.51 10.79
N GLN A 39 3.33 13.11 9.61
CA GLN A 39 3.37 14.55 9.37
C GLN A 39 1.99 15.16 9.42
N VAL A 40 0.96 14.49 8.89
CA VAL A 40 -0.45 14.87 9.08
C VAL A 40 -0.82 14.89 10.56
N GLN A 41 -0.40 13.88 11.32
CA GLN A 41 -0.62 13.83 12.77
C GLN A 41 0.12 14.94 13.52
N LEU A 42 1.31 15.31 13.08
CA LEU A 42 2.11 16.36 13.72
C LEU A 42 1.63 17.77 13.34
N ALA A 43 1.05 17.94 12.16
CA ALA A 43 0.74 19.24 11.57
C ALA A 43 -0.06 20.18 12.50
N PRO A 44 -1.13 19.73 13.19
CA PRO A 44 -1.83 20.60 14.14
C PRO A 44 -0.95 21.09 15.29
N GLN A 45 -0.06 20.25 15.82
CA GLN A 45 0.84 20.62 16.92
C GLN A 45 1.85 21.68 16.49
N MET A 46 2.18 21.69 15.19
CA MET A 46 3.04 22.68 14.55
C MET A 46 2.26 23.91 14.06
N MET A 47 1.00 24.07 14.49
CA MET A 47 0.10 25.17 14.11
C MET A 47 -0.31 25.17 12.63
N PHE A 48 -0.31 23.99 11.99
CA PHE A 48 -0.80 23.75 10.64
C PHE A 48 -2.08 22.89 10.66
N PRO A 49 -3.24 23.42 11.14
CA PRO A 49 -4.50 22.69 11.06
C PRO A 49 -4.84 22.42 9.59
N HIS A 50 -5.29 21.20 9.28
CA HIS A 50 -5.44 20.69 7.91
C HIS A 50 -6.81 20.02 7.72
N ARG A 51 -7.17 19.72 6.46
CA ARG A 51 -8.41 19.02 6.09
C ARG A 51 -8.09 17.67 5.44
N ILE A 52 -7.13 16.97 6.01
CA ILE A 52 -6.70 15.64 5.55
C ILE A 52 -7.24 14.62 6.55
N PHE A 53 -7.81 13.53 6.05
CA PHE A 53 -8.34 12.44 6.87
C PHE A 53 -7.20 11.77 7.65
N ASN A 54 -7.45 11.19 8.82
CA ASN A 54 -6.35 10.64 9.63
C ASN A 54 -6.73 9.31 10.27
N LYS A 55 -6.70 8.24 9.46
CA LYS A 55 -7.21 6.91 9.84
C LYS A 55 -6.21 5.99 10.54
N ALA A 56 -4.91 6.28 10.43
CA ALA A 56 -3.83 5.32 10.71
C ALA A 56 -3.68 4.85 12.17
N ILE A 57 -4.51 3.94 12.70
CA ILE A 57 -4.31 3.43 14.08
C ILE A 57 -2.97 2.69 14.22
N SER A 58 -2.53 2.06 13.13
CA SER A 58 -1.26 1.38 12.97
C SER A 58 -0.67 1.72 11.59
N GLY A 59 0.57 1.32 11.33
CA GLY A 59 1.16 1.41 9.99
C GLY A 59 0.39 0.55 8.97
N GLU A 60 0.63 0.79 7.69
CA GLU A 60 -0.02 0.05 6.60
C GLU A 60 0.15 -1.48 6.70
N PRO A 61 1.34 -2.05 7.02
CA PRO A 61 1.48 -3.50 7.07
C PRO A 61 0.54 -4.19 8.07
N PRO A 62 0.52 -3.84 9.38
CA PRO A 62 -0.39 -4.48 10.32
C PRO A 62 -1.87 -4.16 10.04
N SER A 63 -2.19 -3.01 9.46
CA SER A 63 -3.57 -2.67 9.12
C SER A 63 -4.11 -3.52 7.98
N ASN A 64 -3.36 -3.63 6.89
CA ASN A 64 -3.73 -4.48 5.76
C ASN A 64 -3.74 -5.96 6.16
N ALA A 65 -2.81 -6.39 7.02
CA ALA A 65 -2.81 -7.74 7.59
C ALA A 65 -4.11 -8.04 8.35
N LEU A 66 -4.55 -7.12 9.21
CA LEU A 66 -5.79 -7.27 9.98
C LEU A 66 -7.00 -7.33 9.04
N MET A 67 -7.10 -6.39 8.11
CA MET A 67 -8.21 -6.32 7.16
C MET A 67 -8.32 -7.59 6.31
N CYS A 68 -7.21 -8.03 5.71
CA CYS A 68 -7.18 -9.23 4.89
C CYS A 68 -7.46 -10.50 5.71
N SER A 69 -7.00 -10.56 6.96
CA SER A 69 -7.28 -11.68 7.87
C SER A 69 -8.75 -11.76 8.27
N ILE A 70 -9.39 -10.62 8.54
CA ILE A 70 -10.84 -10.56 8.82
C ILE A 70 -11.61 -11.09 7.61
N GLY A 71 -11.31 -10.59 6.42
CA GLY A 71 -11.98 -11.02 5.20
C GLY A 71 -11.79 -12.52 4.94
N ALA A 72 -10.58 -13.03 5.19
CA ALA A 72 -10.25 -14.44 4.96
C ALA A 72 -10.87 -15.37 6.01
N ALA A 73 -10.93 -14.96 7.27
CA ALA A 73 -11.61 -15.71 8.32
C ALA A 73 -13.10 -15.85 8.00
N VAL A 74 -13.77 -14.74 7.62
CA VAL A 74 -15.17 -14.76 7.19
C VAL A 74 -15.35 -15.68 5.97
N ALA A 75 -14.54 -15.51 4.93
CA ALA A 75 -14.65 -16.30 3.71
C ALA A 75 -14.45 -17.80 3.99
N THR A 76 -13.49 -18.15 4.86
CA THR A 76 -13.23 -19.53 5.27
C THR A 76 -14.46 -20.15 5.93
N VAL A 77 -15.07 -19.45 6.88
CA VAL A 77 -16.28 -19.92 7.58
C VAL A 77 -17.46 -20.09 6.60
N LEU A 78 -17.66 -19.14 5.68
CA LEU A 78 -18.72 -19.23 4.68
C LEU A 78 -18.54 -20.41 3.73
N ILE A 79 -17.30 -20.74 3.37
CA ILE A 79 -16.99 -21.90 2.52
C ILE A 79 -17.16 -23.21 3.30
N SER A 80 -16.59 -23.31 4.51
CA SER A 80 -16.53 -24.57 5.26
C SER A 80 -17.85 -24.95 5.91
N GLU A 81 -18.51 -23.99 6.58
CA GLU A 81 -19.69 -24.28 7.40
C GLU A 81 -21.00 -24.06 6.64
N PHE A 82 -21.02 -23.06 5.75
CA PHE A 82 -22.22 -22.70 5.01
C PHE A 82 -22.24 -23.25 3.58
N THR A 83 -21.20 -23.99 3.16
CA THR A 83 -21.05 -24.56 1.80
C THR A 83 -21.24 -23.51 0.70
N MET A 84 -20.95 -22.24 0.99
CA MET A 84 -21.12 -21.14 0.05
C MET A 84 -20.09 -21.25 -1.06
N SER A 85 -20.47 -20.88 -2.28
CA SER A 85 -19.51 -20.84 -3.38
C SER A 85 -18.32 -19.93 -3.00
N PRO A 86 -17.08 -20.32 -3.33
CA PRO A 86 -15.89 -19.53 -3.00
C PRO A 86 -15.99 -18.08 -3.46
N LEU A 87 -16.48 -17.82 -4.67
CA LEU A 87 -16.63 -16.46 -5.20
C LEU A 87 -17.47 -15.57 -4.27
N PHE A 88 -18.69 -15.99 -3.92
CA PHE A 88 -19.54 -15.23 -3.00
C PHE A 88 -18.92 -15.10 -1.61
N ALA A 89 -18.29 -16.15 -1.10
CA ALA A 89 -17.62 -16.11 0.20
C ALA A 89 -16.49 -15.08 0.25
N LEU A 90 -15.67 -14.97 -0.80
CA LEU A 90 -14.62 -13.96 -0.90
C LEU A 90 -15.21 -12.55 -1.00
N VAL A 91 -16.28 -12.35 -1.79
CA VAL A 91 -16.98 -11.05 -1.88
C VAL A 91 -17.54 -10.62 -0.53
N PHE A 92 -18.24 -11.50 0.18
CA PHE A 92 -18.78 -11.19 1.51
C PHE A 92 -17.69 -10.97 2.55
N GLY A 93 -16.60 -11.76 2.50
CA GLY A 93 -15.42 -11.56 3.33
C GLY A 93 -14.84 -10.15 3.17
N SER A 94 -14.58 -9.73 1.93
CA SER A 94 -14.09 -8.38 1.63
C SER A 94 -15.03 -7.28 2.09
N LEU A 95 -16.35 -7.47 1.91
CA LEU A 95 -17.34 -6.49 2.32
C LEU A 95 -17.32 -6.28 3.84
N ILE A 96 -17.29 -7.37 4.61
CA ILE A 96 -17.22 -7.28 6.08
C ILE A 96 -15.90 -6.63 6.51
N ALA A 97 -14.78 -7.01 5.90
CA ALA A 97 -13.48 -6.39 6.19
C ALA A 97 -13.49 -4.87 5.92
N ALA A 98 -14.04 -4.44 4.78
CA ALA A 98 -14.16 -3.02 4.44
C ALA A 98 -15.05 -2.24 5.43
N CYS A 99 -16.17 -2.83 5.89
CA CYS A 99 -17.02 -2.22 6.91
C CYS A 99 -16.32 -2.06 8.27
N VAL A 100 -15.55 -3.07 8.68
CA VAL A 100 -14.75 -3.01 9.91
C VAL A 100 -13.66 -1.94 9.79
N HIS A 101 -12.95 -1.92 8.66
CA HIS A 101 -11.92 -0.91 8.36
C HIS A 101 -12.48 0.51 8.38
N ALA A 102 -13.66 0.73 7.79
CA ALA A 102 -14.35 2.02 7.84
C ALA A 102 -14.67 2.47 9.27
N THR A 103 -15.10 1.55 10.12
CA THR A 103 -15.40 1.83 11.53
C THR A 103 -14.13 2.29 12.25
N PHE A 104 -13.00 1.62 12.02
CA PHE A 104 -11.70 2.05 12.55
C PHE A 104 -11.25 3.39 11.98
N ALA A 105 -11.51 3.66 10.70
CA ALA A 105 -11.13 4.91 10.05
C ALA A 105 -11.88 6.13 10.61
N VAL A 106 -13.19 6.00 10.86
CA VAL A 106 -14.00 7.07 11.48
C VAL A 106 -13.58 7.29 12.93
N THR A 107 -13.48 6.21 13.73
CA THR A 107 -13.15 6.31 15.16
C THR A 107 -11.77 6.91 15.40
N SER A 108 -10.77 6.53 14.60
CA SER A 108 -9.42 7.09 14.67
C SER A 108 -9.36 8.56 14.28
N THR A 109 -10.00 8.95 13.16
CA THR A 109 -10.01 10.35 12.71
C THR A 109 -10.68 11.25 13.74
N MET A 110 -11.87 10.86 14.23
CA MET A 110 -12.59 11.64 15.25
C MET A 110 -11.82 11.68 16.57
N GLY A 111 -11.28 10.54 17.02
CA GLY A 111 -10.50 10.46 18.25
C GLY A 111 -9.24 11.33 18.23
N ARG A 112 -8.54 11.37 17.09
CA ARG A 112 -7.36 12.24 16.89
C ARG A 112 -7.72 13.71 16.84
N CYS A 113 -8.70 14.10 16.03
CA CYS A 113 -9.09 15.50 15.97
C CYS A 113 -9.59 16.00 17.34
N ALA A 114 -10.29 15.16 18.11
CA ALA A 114 -10.69 15.49 19.48
C ALA A 114 -9.48 15.71 20.41
N SER A 115 -8.45 14.86 20.33
CA SER A 115 -7.23 15.02 21.14
C SER A 115 -6.39 16.24 20.73
N GLN A 116 -6.50 16.66 19.46
CA GLN A 116 -5.85 17.85 18.90
C GLN A 116 -6.69 19.13 19.01
N SER A 117 -7.83 19.10 19.70
CA SER A 117 -8.71 20.26 19.91
C SER A 117 -7.98 21.48 20.52
N ARG A 118 -7.00 21.25 21.39
CA ARG A 118 -6.14 22.31 21.96
C ARG A 118 -5.33 23.08 20.91
N PHE A 119 -5.07 22.46 19.76
CA PHE A 119 -4.38 23.06 18.61
C PHE A 119 -5.37 23.59 17.56
N LYS A 120 -6.65 23.69 17.91
CA LYS A 120 -7.73 24.17 17.04
C LYS A 120 -7.93 23.33 15.78
N GLN A 121 -7.56 22.05 15.80
CA GLN A 121 -7.87 21.12 14.70
C GLN A 121 -9.37 20.86 14.63
N PRO A 122 -10.08 21.25 13.55
CA PRO A 122 -11.51 21.03 13.44
C PRO A 122 -11.82 19.57 13.07
N ILE A 123 -13.03 19.13 13.41
CA ILE A 123 -13.64 17.92 12.86
C ILE A 123 -14.47 18.32 11.64
N TYR A 124 -13.99 17.98 10.45
CA TYR A 124 -14.70 18.22 9.19
C TYR A 124 -15.65 17.06 8.88
N LEU A 125 -16.92 17.20 9.25
CA LEU A 125 -17.93 16.13 9.07
C LEU A 125 -18.20 15.80 7.60
N ASP A 126 -18.08 16.80 6.73
CA ASP A 126 -18.18 16.67 5.28
C ASP A 126 -17.00 15.90 4.67
N MET A 127 -15.77 16.13 5.17
CA MET A 127 -14.60 15.32 4.84
C MET A 127 -14.82 13.87 5.27
N ILE A 128 -15.27 13.65 6.52
CA ILE A 128 -15.54 12.28 7.02
C ILE A 128 -16.56 11.57 6.14
N ARG A 129 -17.68 12.24 5.81
CA ARG A 129 -18.74 11.68 4.97
C ARG A 129 -18.26 11.37 3.54
N SER A 130 -17.42 12.21 2.97
CA SER A 130 -16.97 12.06 1.58
C SER A 130 -15.86 11.04 1.43
N HIS A 131 -14.91 10.98 2.38
CA HIS A 131 -13.73 10.12 2.29
C HIS A 131 -14.01 8.66 2.68
N ILE A 132 -14.99 8.41 3.56
CA ILE A 132 -15.25 7.06 4.06
C ILE A 132 -15.68 6.07 2.97
N THR A 133 -16.47 6.51 2.00
CA THR A 133 -16.96 5.65 0.92
C THR A 133 -15.84 5.19 -0.03
N PRO A 134 -14.95 6.07 -0.55
CA PRO A 134 -13.75 5.64 -1.26
C PRO A 134 -12.81 4.77 -0.43
N ILE A 135 -12.57 5.11 0.84
CA ILE A 135 -11.79 4.29 1.77
C ILE A 135 -12.34 2.86 1.78
N MET A 136 -13.65 2.70 1.97
CA MET A 136 -14.32 1.41 1.91
C MET A 136 -14.20 0.73 0.54
N GLY A 137 -14.38 1.48 -0.54
CA GLY A 137 -14.32 0.96 -1.91
C GLY A 137 -12.94 0.38 -2.24
N TYR A 138 -11.88 1.12 -1.95
CA TYR A 138 -10.52 0.63 -2.19
C TYR A 138 -10.13 -0.48 -1.21
N ALA A 139 -10.49 -0.38 0.07
CA ALA A 139 -10.29 -1.44 1.06
C ALA A 139 -10.95 -2.77 0.63
N PHE A 140 -12.16 -2.69 0.07
CA PHE A 140 -12.86 -3.84 -0.49
C PHE A 140 -12.09 -4.45 -1.66
N ILE A 141 -11.64 -3.64 -2.61
CA ILE A 141 -10.89 -4.10 -3.79
C ILE A 141 -9.59 -4.76 -3.36
N THR A 142 -8.81 -4.11 -2.50
CA THR A 142 -7.56 -4.63 -1.95
C THR A 142 -7.80 -5.99 -1.29
N THR A 143 -8.74 -6.05 -0.35
CA THR A 143 -9.03 -7.28 0.38
C THR A 143 -9.50 -8.40 -0.55
N PHE A 144 -10.39 -8.09 -1.51
CA PHE A 144 -10.89 -9.06 -2.48
C PHE A 144 -9.77 -9.64 -3.34
N CYS A 145 -8.88 -8.80 -3.85
CA CYS A 145 -7.76 -9.25 -4.64
C CYS A 145 -6.78 -10.11 -3.82
N ILE A 146 -6.46 -9.74 -2.57
CA ILE A 146 -5.62 -10.54 -1.68
C ILE A 146 -6.26 -11.90 -1.35
N LEU A 147 -7.58 -11.92 -1.16
CA LEU A 147 -8.35 -13.14 -0.96
C LEU A 147 -8.31 -14.05 -2.18
N VAL A 148 -8.46 -13.50 -3.39
CA VAL A 148 -8.33 -14.25 -4.64
C VAL A 148 -6.92 -14.84 -4.76
N VAL A 149 -5.87 -14.05 -4.50
CA VAL A 149 -4.48 -14.53 -4.52
C VAL A 149 -4.32 -15.70 -3.55
N SER A 150 -4.76 -15.52 -2.31
CA SER A 150 -4.61 -16.51 -1.24
C SER A 150 -5.44 -17.78 -1.52
N TYR A 151 -6.66 -17.64 -2.04
CA TYR A 151 -7.52 -18.75 -2.42
C TYR A 151 -6.92 -19.58 -3.56
N LEU A 152 -6.44 -18.93 -4.62
CA LEU A 152 -5.78 -19.61 -5.73
C LEU A 152 -4.49 -20.31 -5.29
N MET A 153 -3.72 -19.69 -4.38
CA MET A 153 -2.55 -20.33 -3.82
C MET A 153 -2.90 -21.58 -3.00
N THR A 154 -3.91 -21.52 -2.12
CA THR A 154 -4.31 -22.66 -1.30
C THR A 154 -4.95 -23.78 -2.14
N VAL A 155 -5.96 -23.46 -2.95
CA VAL A 155 -6.81 -24.47 -3.61
C VAL A 155 -6.21 -24.96 -4.93
N VAL A 156 -5.59 -24.07 -5.70
CA VAL A 156 -5.14 -24.37 -7.06
C VAL A 156 -3.65 -24.74 -7.05
N LEU A 157 -2.81 -23.94 -6.39
CA LEU A 157 -1.37 -24.21 -6.30
C LEU A 157 -0.99 -25.16 -5.14
N GLY A 158 -1.95 -25.56 -4.29
CA GLY A 158 -1.72 -26.51 -3.21
C GLY A 158 -0.76 -26.01 -2.12
N HIS A 159 -0.73 -24.69 -1.88
CA HIS A 159 0.13 -24.11 -0.86
C HIS A 159 -0.23 -24.68 0.53
N PRO A 160 0.75 -25.08 1.36
CA PRO A 160 0.50 -25.74 2.65
C PRO A 160 -0.15 -24.85 3.72
N PHE A 161 -0.36 -23.57 3.43
CA PHE A 161 -0.86 -22.61 4.40
C PHE A 161 -2.34 -22.33 4.16
N PRO A 162 -3.15 -22.24 5.22
CA PRO A 162 -4.57 -21.97 5.11
C PRO A 162 -4.80 -20.55 4.55
N LEU A 163 -5.97 -20.36 3.92
CA LEU A 163 -6.39 -19.10 3.32
C LEU A 163 -6.13 -17.89 4.22
N THR A 164 -6.56 -17.94 5.49
CA THR A 164 -6.40 -16.85 6.45
C THR A 164 -4.94 -16.50 6.72
N MET A 165 -4.06 -17.50 6.81
CA MET A 165 -2.64 -17.25 7.05
C MET A 165 -1.95 -16.65 5.83
N LEU A 166 -2.32 -17.10 4.62
CA LEU A 166 -1.82 -16.47 3.39
C LEU A 166 -2.33 -15.03 3.25
N ALA A 167 -3.61 -14.78 3.54
CA ALA A 167 -4.17 -13.44 3.49
C ALA A 167 -3.52 -12.50 4.51
N PHE A 168 -3.17 -13.00 5.70
CA PHE A 168 -2.37 -12.27 6.68
C PHE A 168 -0.99 -11.90 6.13
N ILE A 169 -0.25 -12.88 5.60
CA ILE A 169 1.11 -12.67 5.05
C ILE A 169 1.08 -11.67 3.89
N TRP A 170 0.15 -11.85 2.95
CA TRP A 170 0.00 -10.95 1.81
C TRP A 170 -0.53 -9.58 2.22
N GLY A 171 -1.36 -9.49 3.26
CA GLY A 171 -1.80 -8.23 3.86
C GLY A 171 -0.64 -7.46 4.50
N ILE A 172 0.28 -8.12 5.20
CA ILE A 172 1.53 -7.45 5.65
C ILE A 172 2.33 -6.99 4.43
N THR A 173 2.50 -7.87 3.45
CA THR A 173 3.39 -7.63 2.30
C THR A 173 2.91 -6.45 1.47
N ILE A 174 1.61 -6.36 1.18
CA ILE A 174 1.06 -5.26 0.40
C ILE A 174 1.21 -3.93 1.13
N GLY A 175 0.87 -3.85 2.42
CA GLY A 175 1.05 -2.62 3.19
C GLY A 175 2.53 -2.24 3.42
N ALA A 176 3.46 -3.19 3.31
CA ALA A 176 4.88 -2.86 3.30
C ALA A 176 5.32 -2.28 1.94
N ILE A 177 4.74 -2.77 0.85
CA ILE A 177 5.05 -2.31 -0.50
C ILE A 177 4.40 -0.96 -0.78
N GLY A 178 3.13 -0.75 -0.41
CA GLY A 178 2.45 0.56 -0.42
C GLY A 178 3.34 1.62 0.21
N SER A 179 3.70 1.37 1.47
CA SER A 179 4.54 2.29 2.22
C SER A 179 5.94 2.51 1.62
N SER A 180 6.49 1.54 0.91
CA SER A 180 7.82 1.65 0.32
C SER A 180 7.82 2.31 -1.07
N THR A 181 6.69 2.34 -1.76
CA THR A 181 6.62 2.70 -3.18
C THR A 181 5.71 3.89 -3.45
N GLY A 182 4.52 3.91 -2.89
CA GLY A 182 3.56 5.00 -3.07
C GLY A 182 3.83 6.21 -2.18
N ASP A 183 4.35 6.00 -0.97
CA ASP A 183 4.63 7.06 0.02
C ASP A 183 5.55 8.16 -0.48
N VAL A 184 6.41 7.88 -1.47
CA VAL A 184 7.25 8.90 -2.10
C VAL A 184 6.39 9.93 -2.83
N HIS A 185 5.33 9.49 -3.51
CA HIS A 185 4.40 10.34 -4.24
C HIS A 185 3.44 11.06 -3.29
N TYR A 186 2.94 10.36 -2.27
CA TYR A 186 2.09 10.99 -1.26
C TYR A 186 2.85 12.02 -0.43
N GLY A 187 4.02 11.64 0.09
CA GLY A 187 4.83 12.48 0.97
C GLY A 187 5.57 13.58 0.21
N ALA A 188 6.61 13.21 -0.53
CA ALA A 188 7.53 14.19 -1.13
C ALA A 188 6.83 15.04 -2.21
N GLU A 189 6.01 14.42 -3.06
CA GLU A 189 5.39 15.11 -4.21
C GLU A 189 4.08 15.83 -3.86
N ARG A 190 3.36 15.42 -2.80
CA ARG A 190 2.05 16.02 -2.45
C ARG A 190 2.02 16.71 -1.11
N GLU A 191 2.40 16.06 -0.02
CA GLU A 191 2.40 16.69 1.30
C GLU A 191 3.46 17.79 1.44
N PHE A 192 4.58 17.66 0.72
CA PHE A 192 5.72 18.58 0.83
C PHE A 192 6.08 19.30 -0.47
N GLN A 193 5.15 19.41 -1.42
CA GLN A 193 5.35 20.05 -2.73
C GLN A 193 5.89 21.51 -2.66
N GLN A 194 5.73 22.17 -1.50
CA GLN A 194 6.20 23.54 -1.25
C GLN A 194 7.70 23.63 -0.95
N PHE A 195 8.37 22.49 -0.77
CA PHE A 195 9.82 22.39 -0.60
C PHE A 195 10.46 21.85 -1.88
N GLU A 196 11.76 22.09 -2.01
CA GLU A 196 12.52 21.62 -3.16
C GLU A 196 12.55 20.09 -3.22
N PHE A 197 12.28 19.55 -4.40
CA PHE A 197 12.31 18.11 -4.62
C PHE A 197 13.70 17.52 -4.32
N GLY A 198 13.75 16.40 -3.60
CA GLY A 198 14.99 15.69 -3.31
C GLY A 198 15.82 16.24 -2.13
N SER A 199 15.45 17.38 -1.52
CA SER A 199 16.22 17.97 -0.41
C SER A 199 16.22 17.13 0.89
N GLY A 200 15.34 16.13 0.96
CA GLY A 200 14.93 15.50 2.22
C GLY A 200 14.11 16.46 3.09
N LEU A 201 13.30 15.90 3.99
CA LEU A 201 12.54 16.72 4.95
C LEU A 201 13.45 17.11 6.11
N ASN A 202 13.82 18.39 6.19
CA ASN A 202 14.50 18.91 7.37
C ASN A 202 13.58 18.76 8.59
N ALA A 203 14.13 18.37 9.74
CA ALA A 203 13.38 18.24 10.99
C ALA A 203 12.58 19.52 11.34
N SER A 204 13.09 20.71 10.97
CA SER A 204 12.39 21.99 11.14
C SER A 204 11.08 22.09 10.37
N ASN A 205 10.93 21.34 9.29
CA ASN A 205 9.76 21.36 8.40
C ASN A 205 8.74 20.26 8.75
N SER A 206 8.99 19.47 9.79
CA SER A 206 8.07 18.41 10.21
C SER A 206 6.69 18.99 10.53
N GLY A 207 5.63 18.38 10.01
CA GLY A 207 4.25 18.86 10.16
C GLY A 207 3.91 20.13 9.36
N ASN A 208 4.86 20.78 8.68
CA ASN A 208 4.57 21.86 7.74
C ASN A 208 4.17 21.28 6.38
N ILE A 209 3.02 20.63 6.35
CA ILE A 209 2.44 20.03 5.15
C ILE A 209 1.69 21.08 4.31
N VAL A 210 1.53 20.81 3.02
CA VAL A 210 0.75 21.63 2.08
C VAL A 210 -0.75 21.50 2.41
N ARG A 211 -1.34 22.60 2.85
CA ARG A 211 -2.76 22.67 3.25
C ARG A 211 -3.67 23.30 2.21
N TYR A 212 -3.09 23.98 1.24
CA TYR A 212 -3.81 24.69 0.20
C TYR A 212 -3.49 24.04 -1.14
N ALA A 213 -4.52 23.62 -1.86
CA ALA A 213 -4.44 23.18 -3.23
C ALA A 213 -4.53 24.39 -4.18
N GLU A 214 -4.45 24.11 -5.48
CA GLU A 214 -4.57 25.08 -6.57
C GLU A 214 -5.87 25.89 -6.49
N SER A 215 -6.94 25.31 -5.90
CA SER A 215 -8.26 25.94 -5.80
C SER A 215 -8.93 25.82 -4.42
N GLY A 216 -8.18 25.87 -3.31
CA GLY A 216 -8.76 25.92 -1.98
C GLY A 216 -8.01 25.12 -0.92
N LEU A 217 -8.73 24.61 0.08
CA LEU A 217 -8.17 23.74 1.11
C LEU A 217 -7.98 22.33 0.55
N ARG A 218 -6.76 21.80 0.69
CA ARG A 218 -6.40 20.46 0.26
C ARG A 218 -6.98 19.40 1.21
N ASP A 219 -7.44 18.29 0.65
CA ASP A 219 -7.87 17.10 1.40
C ASP A 219 -7.23 15.80 0.88
N GLY A 220 -7.67 14.65 1.43
CA GLY A 220 -7.16 13.34 1.05
C GLY A 220 -7.52 12.94 -0.39
N PHE A 221 -8.62 13.45 -0.96
CA PHE A 221 -8.95 13.20 -2.36
C PHE A 221 -7.97 13.87 -3.29
N ASP A 222 -7.56 15.11 -2.98
CA ASP A 222 -6.59 15.81 -3.80
C ASP A 222 -5.25 15.07 -3.85
N ASN A 223 -4.85 14.46 -2.73
CA ASN A 223 -3.65 13.63 -2.67
C ASN A 223 -3.82 12.36 -3.51
N SER A 224 -4.91 11.61 -3.28
CA SER A 224 -5.22 10.39 -4.02
C SER A 224 -5.40 10.60 -5.52
N TRP A 225 -5.96 11.73 -5.96
CA TRP A 225 -6.11 12.05 -7.38
C TRP A 225 -4.76 12.15 -8.11
N PHE A 226 -3.75 12.69 -7.43
CA PHE A 226 -2.40 12.71 -7.96
C PHE A 226 -1.77 11.31 -7.91
N CYS A 227 -1.84 10.64 -6.76
CA CYS A 227 -1.26 9.31 -6.60
C CYS A 227 -1.90 8.27 -7.52
N ALA A 228 -3.17 8.40 -7.90
CA ALA A 228 -3.86 7.55 -8.88
C ALA A 228 -3.19 7.52 -10.25
N LYS A 229 -2.38 8.53 -10.58
CA LYS A 229 -1.62 8.59 -11.83
C LYS A 229 -0.20 8.05 -11.70
N PHE A 230 0.35 8.02 -10.49
CA PHE A 230 1.76 7.73 -10.23
C PHE A 230 1.94 6.70 -9.12
N GLY A 231 1.72 7.10 -7.85
CA GLY A 231 1.84 6.23 -6.67
C GLY A 231 1.12 4.90 -6.83
N GLY A 232 -0.21 4.93 -7.04
CA GLY A 232 -1.03 3.74 -7.12
C GLY A 232 -0.57 2.77 -8.22
N PRO A 233 -0.42 3.22 -9.48
CA PRO A 233 0.12 2.37 -10.54
C PRO A 233 1.50 1.78 -10.23
N VAL A 234 2.42 2.55 -9.64
CA VAL A 234 3.76 2.07 -9.28
C VAL A 234 3.69 1.04 -8.16
N THR A 235 2.92 1.29 -7.11
CA THR A 235 2.66 0.34 -6.01
C THR A 235 2.05 -0.96 -6.53
N GLY A 236 1.05 -0.85 -7.41
CA GLY A 236 0.44 -2.00 -8.08
C GLY A 236 1.46 -2.81 -8.88
N LEU A 237 2.29 -2.16 -9.69
CA LEU A 237 3.34 -2.86 -10.44
C LEU A 237 4.36 -3.54 -9.51
N ALA A 238 4.81 -2.85 -8.46
CA ALA A 238 5.77 -3.40 -7.50
C ALA A 238 5.21 -4.63 -6.78
N PHE A 239 3.98 -4.56 -6.28
CA PHE A 239 3.37 -5.71 -5.60
C PHE A 239 3.05 -6.84 -6.57
N GLY A 240 2.47 -6.52 -7.74
CA GLY A 240 2.20 -7.49 -8.80
C GLY A 240 3.44 -8.26 -9.23
N MET A 241 4.55 -7.57 -9.49
CA MET A 241 5.83 -8.20 -9.82
C MET A 241 6.38 -9.05 -8.67
N THR A 242 6.24 -8.59 -7.42
CA THR A 242 6.68 -9.35 -6.24
C THR A 242 5.96 -10.69 -6.16
N VAL A 243 4.62 -10.68 -6.24
CA VAL A 243 3.81 -11.91 -6.18
C VAL A 243 4.06 -12.79 -7.41
N PHE A 244 4.07 -12.19 -8.60
CA PHE A 244 4.28 -12.91 -9.85
C PHE A 244 5.65 -13.58 -9.92
N LEU A 245 6.74 -12.84 -9.72
CA LEU A 245 8.10 -13.39 -9.78
C LEU A 245 8.32 -14.43 -8.68
N GLY A 246 7.86 -14.16 -7.45
CA GLY A 246 7.97 -15.11 -6.35
C GLY A 246 7.25 -16.43 -6.64
N SER A 247 6.04 -16.36 -7.20
CA SER A 247 5.24 -17.54 -7.53
C SER A 247 5.70 -18.21 -8.85
N TRP A 248 6.27 -17.45 -9.78
CA TRP A 248 6.79 -17.95 -11.05
C TRP A 248 7.96 -18.91 -10.83
N ILE A 249 8.90 -18.49 -9.97
CA ILE A 249 10.09 -19.27 -9.62
C ILE A 249 9.68 -20.64 -9.05
N THR A 250 8.74 -20.65 -8.10
CA THR A 250 8.28 -21.88 -7.44
C THR A 250 7.38 -22.74 -8.33
N THR A 251 6.71 -22.16 -9.33
CA THR A 251 5.89 -22.91 -10.29
C THR A 251 6.75 -23.61 -11.35
N ILE A 252 7.80 -22.96 -11.85
CA ILE A 252 8.72 -23.56 -12.83
C ILE A 252 9.64 -24.57 -12.18
N PHE A 253 10.27 -24.18 -11.07
CA PHE A 253 11.22 -25.01 -10.33
C PHE A 253 10.54 -25.60 -9.09
N ASP A 254 9.51 -26.40 -9.33
CA ASP A 254 8.64 -26.98 -8.31
C ASP A 254 9.43 -27.76 -7.23
N PRO A 255 9.42 -27.29 -5.96
CA PRO A 255 10.06 -27.99 -4.87
C PRO A 255 9.54 -29.42 -4.65
N ALA A 256 8.25 -29.68 -4.94
CA ALA A 256 7.65 -31.00 -4.80
C ALA A 256 8.21 -32.02 -5.81
N LYS A 257 8.82 -31.55 -6.90
CA LYS A 257 9.51 -32.38 -7.91
C LYS A 257 11.02 -32.50 -7.65
N GLY A 258 11.50 -32.03 -6.50
CA GLY A 258 12.92 -32.02 -6.16
C GLY A 258 13.73 -30.90 -6.83
N LEU A 259 13.08 -29.92 -7.48
CA LEU A 259 13.75 -28.78 -8.13
C LEU A 259 13.91 -27.57 -7.21
N GLY A 260 13.67 -27.73 -5.91
CA GLY A 260 13.69 -26.62 -4.94
C GLY A 260 15.03 -25.89 -4.83
N TRP A 261 16.15 -26.52 -5.15
CA TRP A 261 17.44 -25.79 -5.20
C TRP A 261 17.55 -24.88 -6.42
N LEU A 262 16.97 -25.28 -7.55
CA LEU A 262 16.94 -24.44 -8.75
C LEU A 262 16.03 -23.23 -8.55
N SER A 263 14.94 -23.36 -7.79
CA SER A 263 14.07 -22.23 -7.43
C SER A 263 14.84 -21.20 -6.61
N VAL A 264 15.60 -21.64 -5.60
CA VAL A 264 16.45 -20.76 -4.78
C VAL A 264 17.52 -20.05 -5.65
N ILE A 265 18.22 -20.78 -6.52
CA ILE A 265 19.22 -20.19 -7.42
C ILE A 265 18.59 -19.16 -8.36
N ALA A 266 17.45 -19.48 -8.96
CA ALA A 266 16.73 -18.55 -9.84
C ALA A 266 16.29 -17.28 -9.09
N GLY A 267 15.83 -17.42 -7.85
CA GLY A 267 15.50 -16.27 -6.99
C GLY A 267 16.70 -15.38 -6.70
N ILE A 268 17.84 -15.96 -6.34
CA ILE A 268 19.10 -15.23 -6.11
C ILE A 268 19.52 -14.46 -7.37
N VAL A 269 19.45 -15.11 -8.54
CA VAL A 269 19.78 -14.48 -9.83
C VAL A 269 18.86 -13.28 -10.11
N ILE A 270 17.54 -13.42 -9.90
CA ILE A 270 16.58 -12.32 -10.08
C ILE A 270 16.90 -11.16 -9.14
N VAL A 271 17.19 -11.43 -7.87
CA VAL A 271 17.57 -10.40 -6.90
C VAL A 271 18.82 -9.65 -7.33
N PHE A 272 19.87 -10.33 -7.79
CA PHE A 272 21.07 -9.67 -8.29
C PHE A 272 20.79 -8.81 -9.53
N ILE A 273 19.96 -9.29 -10.46
CA ILE A 273 19.56 -8.51 -11.63
C ILE A 273 18.85 -7.22 -11.20
N LEU A 274 17.91 -7.31 -10.25
CA LEU A 274 17.16 -6.16 -9.74
C LEU A 274 18.08 -5.17 -9.00
N ILE A 275 19.03 -5.63 -8.20
CA ILE A 275 20.02 -4.77 -7.52
C ILE A 275 20.88 -4.02 -8.54
N ILE A 276 21.43 -4.74 -9.54
CA ILE A 276 22.27 -4.14 -10.58
C ILE A 276 21.46 -3.13 -11.40
N TRP A 277 20.20 -3.45 -11.71
CA TRP A 277 19.33 -2.55 -12.45
C TRP A 277 19.00 -1.29 -11.64
N ASN A 278 18.61 -1.44 -10.37
CA ASN A 278 18.35 -0.30 -9.48
C ASN A 278 19.57 0.61 -9.36
N TRP A 279 20.76 0.03 -9.15
CA TRP A 279 22.01 0.79 -9.09
C TRP A 279 22.29 1.57 -10.38
N LYS A 280 22.08 0.95 -11.55
CA LYS A 280 22.23 1.64 -12.84
C LYS A 280 21.25 2.79 -13.00
N MET A 281 20.00 2.62 -12.58
CA MET A 281 18.99 3.68 -12.61
C MET A 281 19.35 4.82 -11.68
N GLU A 282 19.80 4.52 -10.47
CA GLU A 282 20.24 5.53 -9.50
C GLU A 282 21.43 6.35 -10.03
N VAL A 283 22.46 5.67 -10.56
CA VAL A 283 23.63 6.34 -11.16
C VAL A 283 23.22 7.21 -12.36
N TYR A 284 22.28 6.73 -13.17
CA TYR A 284 21.74 7.52 -14.28
C TYR A 284 20.99 8.76 -13.79
N ALA A 285 20.10 8.61 -12.81
CA ALA A 285 19.33 9.73 -12.24
C ALA A 285 20.25 10.80 -11.62
N ARG A 286 21.26 10.39 -10.83
CA ARG A 286 22.26 11.30 -10.26
C ARG A 286 23.04 12.07 -11.33
N LYS A 287 23.36 11.43 -12.46
CA LYS A 287 24.08 12.08 -13.58
C LYS A 287 23.19 13.03 -14.37
N ALA A 288 21.91 12.71 -14.53
CA ALA A 288 20.98 13.49 -15.34
C ALA A 288 20.40 14.69 -14.57
N TYR A 289 20.11 14.53 -13.29
CA TYR A 289 19.43 15.53 -12.46
C TYR A 289 20.32 16.17 -11.38
N GLY A 290 21.60 15.77 -11.30
CA GLY A 290 22.53 16.26 -10.29
C GLY A 290 22.47 15.48 -8.97
N PRO A 291 23.44 15.69 -8.06
CA PRO A 291 23.43 15.08 -6.74
C PRO A 291 22.31 15.65 -5.86
N TYR A 292 21.78 14.85 -4.91
CA TYR A 292 20.73 15.29 -3.96
C TYR A 292 21.12 16.50 -3.09
N LYS A 293 22.43 16.77 -2.99
CA LYS A 293 22.99 18.00 -2.43
C LYS A 293 24.12 18.39 -3.35
N GLU A 294 24.19 19.65 -3.74
CA GLU A 294 25.45 20.20 -4.25
C GLU A 294 26.52 19.92 -3.19
N ASP A 295 27.60 19.25 -3.59
CA ASP A 295 28.77 19.15 -2.74
C ASP A 295 29.20 20.59 -2.46
N LYS A 296 29.18 21.01 -1.20
CA LYS A 296 29.62 22.35 -0.75
C LYS A 296 31.14 22.51 -0.85
N THR A 297 31.69 22.16 -1.99
CA THR A 297 33.06 22.42 -2.42
C THR A 297 32.89 23.14 -3.76
N GLU A 298 32.57 24.43 -3.77
CA GLU A 298 33.60 25.44 -4.02
C GLU A 298 33.20 26.89 -3.65
N GLU A 299 32.07 27.15 -2.98
CA GLU A 299 31.77 28.53 -2.51
C GLU A 299 32.42 28.90 -1.17
N ALA A 300 33.10 27.97 -0.49
CA ALA A 300 33.89 28.28 0.69
C ALA A 300 35.32 28.77 0.38
N SER A 301 35.67 28.95 -0.90
CA SER A 301 37.00 29.42 -1.33
C SER A 301 37.00 30.71 -2.18
N ALA A 302 35.95 31.53 -2.06
CA ALA A 302 35.96 32.94 -2.51
C ALA A 302 35.77 33.88 -1.31
#